data_AF-A0A652K4Y2-F1
#
_entry.id   AF-A0A652K4Y2-F1
#
_cell.length_a   1.000
_cell.length_b   1.000
_cell.length_c   1.000
_cell.angle_alpha   90.00
_cell.angle_beta   90.00
_cell.angle_gamma   90.00
#
_symmetry.space_group_name_H-M   'P 1'
#
loop_
_entity.id
_entity.type
_entity.pdbx_description
1 polymer ?
#
loop_
_entity_poly.entity_id
_entity_poly.type
_entity_poly.pdbx_seq_one_letter_code
_entity_poly.pdbx_strand_id
1 'polypeptide(L)'
;MDRFTGQARLEWWANHATCLGEYDIDITVTVGAVGQWQATGRHANGLDTVQREGWYFLMEMDPHFSLAFPGEDRGGIMVRVVEAGDGTLVLTEAPDWDGSGNITFDLT
;
A
#
# COMPACT_ATOMS: atom_id res chain seq x y z
N MET A 1 -10.73 11.60 18.56
CA MET A 1 -9.64 10.86 17.88
C MET A 1 -10.20 9.49 17.68
N ASP A 2 -10.55 9.20 16.44
CA ASP A 2 -11.25 8.00 16.07
C ASP A 2 -10.20 7.01 15.57
N ARG A 3 -10.29 5.78 16.06
CA ARG A 3 -9.37 4.70 15.72
C ARG A 3 -10.17 3.58 15.09
N PHE A 4 -9.77 3.20 13.89
CA PHE A 4 -10.24 2.01 13.22
C PHE A 4 -9.16 0.92 13.29
N THR A 5 -9.57 -0.33 13.46
CA THR A 5 -8.68 -1.49 13.39
C THR A 5 -9.41 -2.60 12.65
N GLY A 6 -8.76 -3.18 11.64
CA GLY A 6 -9.36 -4.19 10.78
C GLY A 6 -8.36 -4.72 9.76
N GLN A 7 -8.89 -5.34 8.71
CA GLN A 7 -8.09 -5.78 7.57
C GLN A 7 -8.24 -4.80 6.42
N ALA A 8 -7.22 -4.75 5.57
CA ALA A 8 -7.23 -4.03 4.30
C ALA A 8 -6.29 -4.75 3.31
N ARG A 9 -6.34 -4.32 2.05
CA ARG A 9 -5.46 -4.83 1.01
C ARG A 9 -4.66 -3.68 0.40
N LEU A 10 -3.37 -3.91 0.25
CA LEU A 10 -2.49 -3.07 -0.56
C LEU A 10 -2.40 -3.64 -1.97
N GLU A 11 -2.62 -2.80 -2.96
CA GLU A 11 -2.58 -3.17 -4.37
C GLU A 11 -1.56 -2.29 -5.09
N TRP A 12 -0.59 -2.92 -5.75
CA TRP A 12 0.39 -2.23 -6.58
C TRP A 12 -0.01 -2.30 -8.05
N TRP A 13 -0.21 -1.14 -8.66
CA TRP A 13 -0.73 -1.02 -10.02
C TRP A 13 0.34 -0.44 -10.94
N ALA A 14 0.68 -1.15 -12.02
CA ALA A 14 1.54 -0.61 -13.07
C ALA A 14 0.82 0.47 -13.89
N ASN A 15 -0.51 0.39 -13.94
CA ASN A 15 -1.44 1.31 -14.58
C ASN A 15 -2.86 0.98 -14.10
N HIS A 16 -3.86 1.76 -14.52
CA HIS A 16 -5.27 1.60 -14.13
C HIS A 16 -5.91 0.22 -14.43
N ALA A 17 -5.27 -0.65 -15.23
CA ALA A 17 -5.80 -1.95 -15.59
C ALA A 17 -4.91 -3.13 -15.16
N THR A 18 -3.67 -2.88 -14.70
CA THR A 18 -2.67 -3.93 -14.47
C THR A 18 -2.19 -3.90 -13.02
N CYS A 19 -2.70 -4.80 -12.19
CA CYS A 19 -2.22 -5.02 -10.82
C CYS A 19 -1.10 -6.06 -10.83
N LEU A 20 0.06 -5.71 -10.26
CA LEU A 20 1.23 -6.60 -10.20
C LEU A 20 1.44 -7.23 -8.81
N GLY A 21 0.84 -6.66 -7.76
CA GLY A 21 0.97 -7.19 -6.40
C GLY A 21 -0.24 -6.86 -5.55
N GLU A 22 -0.76 -7.85 -4.83
CA GLU A 22 -1.84 -7.70 -3.86
C GLU A 22 -1.38 -8.29 -2.53
N TYR A 23 -1.48 -7.51 -1.45
CA TYR A 23 -1.01 -7.90 -0.11
C TYR A 23 -2.06 -7.57 0.94
N ASP A 24 -2.60 -8.60 1.59
CA ASP A 24 -3.49 -8.41 2.73
C ASP A 24 -2.70 -7.95 3.95
N ILE A 25 -3.23 -6.92 4.64
CA ILE A 25 -2.64 -6.33 5.83
C ILE A 25 -3.67 -6.22 6.95
N ASP A 26 -3.22 -6.44 8.18
CA ASP A 26 -3.92 -5.94 9.36
C ASP A 26 -3.53 -4.47 9.54
N ILE A 27 -4.51 -3.58 9.69
CA ILE A 27 -4.31 -2.13 9.71
C ILE A 27 -4.97 -1.50 10.94
N THR A 28 -4.28 -0.52 11.51
CA THR A 28 -4.83 0.46 12.44
C THR A 28 -4.77 1.82 11.81
N VAL A 29 -5.91 2.49 11.66
CA VAL A 29 -6.02 3.87 11.18
C VAL A 29 -6.39 4.75 12.36
N THR A 30 -5.68 5.87 12.51
CA THR A 30 -5.98 6.87 13.52
C THR A 30 -6.21 8.22 12.86
N VAL A 31 -7.38 8.80 13.10
CA VAL A 31 -7.76 10.09 12.53
C VAL A 31 -7.52 11.19 13.57
N GLY A 32 -6.65 12.13 13.22
CA GLY A 32 -6.31 13.30 14.03
C GLY A 32 -7.31 14.45 13.85
N ALA A 33 -7.03 15.58 14.50
CA ALA A 33 -7.74 16.83 14.20
C ALA A 33 -7.28 17.35 12.81
N VAL A 34 -8.18 17.99 12.07
CA VAL A 34 -7.92 18.59 10.74
C VAL A 34 -7.81 17.59 9.57
N GLY A 35 -8.49 16.44 9.64
CA GLY A 35 -8.63 15.51 8.51
C GLY A 35 -7.36 14.73 8.14
N GLN A 36 -6.26 14.95 8.85
CA GLN A 36 -5.05 14.16 8.71
C GLN A 36 -5.22 12.81 9.41
N TRP A 37 -4.93 11.74 8.70
CA TRP A 37 -4.92 10.39 9.26
C TRP A 37 -3.52 9.78 9.15
N GLN A 38 -3.21 8.89 10.07
CA GLN A 38 -2.04 8.02 10.00
C GLN A 38 -2.52 6.59 10.10
N ALA A 39 -1.88 5.69 9.37
CA ALA A 39 -2.09 4.27 9.59
C ALA A 39 -0.79 3.50 9.74
N THR A 40 -0.88 2.46 10.55
CA THR A 40 0.16 1.46 10.71
C THR A 40 -0.45 0.11 10.46
N GLY A 41 0.30 -0.80 9.87
CA GLY A 41 -0.17 -2.15 9.63
C GLY A 41 0.93 -3.19 9.65
N ARG A 42 0.55 -4.40 9.31
CA ARG A 42 1.45 -5.54 9.11
C ARG A 42 0.81 -6.47 8.10
N HIS A 43 1.61 -7.21 7.33
CA HIS A 43 1.05 -8.27 6.49
C HIS A 43 0.21 -9.23 7.35
N ALA A 44 -1.03 -9.46 6.94
CA ALA A 44 -1.99 -10.29 7.67
C ALA A 44 -1.52 -11.74 7.79
N ASN A 45 -0.79 -12.19 6.76
CA ASN A 45 -0.04 -13.44 6.78
C ASN A 45 1.44 -13.15 6.56
N GLY A 46 2.31 -13.97 7.14
CA GLY A 46 3.73 -13.92 6.80
C GLY A 46 3.92 -14.18 5.30
N LEU A 47 4.62 -13.27 4.63
CA LEU A 47 4.98 -13.47 3.21
C LEU A 47 5.97 -14.62 3.07
N ASP A 48 5.71 -15.53 2.13
CA ASP A 48 6.71 -16.52 1.72
C ASP A 48 7.89 -15.85 0.96
N THR A 49 8.92 -16.62 0.63
CA THR A 49 10.14 -16.10 -0.02
C THR A 49 9.82 -15.34 -1.31
N VAL A 50 8.98 -15.90 -2.19
CA VAL A 50 8.68 -15.30 -3.50
C VAL A 50 7.84 -14.03 -3.31
N GLN A 51 6.86 -14.08 -2.40
CA GLN A 51 6.05 -12.91 -2.07
C GLN A 51 6.89 -11.77 -1.47
N ARG A 52 7.87 -12.13 -0.63
CA ARG A 52 8.79 -11.20 0.01
C ARG A 52 9.74 -10.55 -0.99
N GLU A 53 10.28 -11.32 -1.93
CA GLU A 53 11.09 -10.79 -3.03
C GLU A 53 10.28 -9.83 -3.91
N GLY A 54 9.05 -10.22 -4.28
CA GLY A 54 8.13 -9.35 -5.02
C GLY A 54 7.80 -8.07 -4.27
N TRP A 55 7.54 -8.17 -2.96
CA TRP A 55 7.29 -7.01 -2.11
C TRP A 55 8.46 -6.02 -2.12
N TYR A 56 9.69 -6.51 -1.92
CA TYR A 56 10.88 -5.66 -1.96
C TYR A 56 11.11 -5.02 -3.33
N PHE A 57 10.91 -5.76 -4.41
CA PHE A 57 11.02 -5.23 -5.76
C PHE A 57 10.02 -4.08 -6.01
N LEU A 58 8.75 -4.27 -5.65
CA LEU A 58 7.73 -3.23 -5.81
C LEU A 58 8.02 -2.01 -4.93
N MET A 59 8.44 -2.24 -3.67
CA MET A 59 8.83 -1.18 -2.74
C MET A 59 10.04 -0.36 -3.22
N GLU A 60 11.00 -1.00 -3.90
CA GLU A 60 12.15 -0.33 -4.52
C GLU A 60 11.76 0.47 -5.76
N MET A 61 10.85 -0.05 -6.58
CA MET A 61 10.39 0.62 -7.80
C MET A 61 9.53 1.85 -7.52
N ASP A 62 8.43 1.66 -6.78
CA ASP A 62 7.56 2.75 -6.35
C ASP A 62 6.80 2.34 -5.09
N PRO A 63 6.97 3.05 -3.97
CA PRO A 63 6.37 2.66 -2.70
C PRO A 63 4.91 3.12 -2.57
N HIS A 64 4.19 3.38 -3.66
CA HIS A 64 2.78 3.76 -3.61
C HIS A 64 1.87 2.59 -3.96
N PHE A 65 0.82 2.45 -3.17
CA PHE A 65 -0.16 1.38 -3.27
C PHE A 65 -1.55 1.99 -3.16
N SER A 66 -2.52 1.37 -3.83
CA SER A 66 -3.93 1.58 -3.50
C SER A 66 -4.26 0.77 -2.26
N LEU A 67 -4.84 1.43 -1.26
CA LEU A 67 -5.37 0.82 -0.03
C LEU A 67 -6.88 0.63 -0.18
N ALA A 68 -7.32 -0.62 -0.25
CA ALA A 68 -8.73 -0.99 -0.33
C ALA A 68 -9.20 -1.71 0.94
N PHE A 69 -10.33 -1.31 1.51
CA PHE A 69 -10.94 -2.02 2.64
C PHE A 69 -11.89 -3.14 2.15
N PRO A 70 -12.21 -4.14 3.00
CA PRO A 70 -13.11 -5.22 2.64
C PRO A 70 -14.46 -4.71 2.12
N GLY A 71 -14.82 -5.13 0.91
CA GLY A 71 -16.06 -4.73 0.24
C GLY A 71 -15.95 -3.51 -0.67
N GLU A 72 -14.79 -2.85 -0.73
CA GLU A 72 -14.48 -1.85 -1.76
C GLU A 72 -14.01 -2.52 -3.05
N ASP A 73 -14.29 -1.84 -4.18
CA ASP A 73 -13.68 -2.16 -5.47
C ASP A 73 -12.17 -1.87 -5.46
N ARG A 74 -11.49 -2.42 -6.46
CA ARG A 74 -10.05 -2.22 -6.68
C ARG A 74 -9.72 -0.74 -6.89
N GLY A 75 -8.52 -0.33 -6.48
CA GLY A 75 -8.05 1.06 -6.67
C GLY A 75 -8.55 2.03 -5.60
N GLY A 76 -8.56 1.60 -4.33
CA GLY A 76 -8.87 2.46 -3.18
C GLY A 76 -7.87 3.61 -2.96
N ILE A 77 -7.76 4.11 -1.73
CA ILE A 77 -7.01 5.34 -1.40
C ILE A 77 -5.53 5.17 -1.72
N MET A 78 -4.92 6.14 -2.42
CA MET A 78 -3.48 6.11 -2.68
C MET A 78 -2.67 6.40 -1.40
N VAL A 79 -1.75 5.49 -1.09
CA VAL A 79 -0.89 5.58 0.10
C VAL A 79 0.56 5.34 -0.27
N ARG A 80 1.46 6.10 0.34
CA ARG A 80 2.87 5.76 0.37
C ARG A 80 3.13 4.82 1.55
N VAL A 81 3.83 3.73 1.31
CA VAL A 81 4.17 2.72 2.31
C VAL A 81 5.64 2.81 2.70
N VAL A 82 5.93 2.60 3.99
CA VAL A 82 7.28 2.37 4.50
C VAL A 82 7.26 1.13 5.38
N GLU A 83 8.03 0.11 5.03
CA GLU A 83 8.27 -1.04 5.92
C GLU A 83 9.44 -0.71 6.86
N ALA A 84 9.19 -0.73 8.16
CA ALA A 84 10.22 -0.67 9.19
C ALA A 84 10.92 -2.03 9.34
N GLY A 85 12.13 -2.04 9.92
CA GLY A 85 12.95 -3.26 10.03
C GLY A 85 12.34 -4.41 10.87
N ASP A 86 11.26 -4.15 11.61
CA ASP A 86 10.49 -5.14 12.35
C ASP A 86 9.27 -5.70 11.57
N GLY A 87 9.07 -5.25 10.33
CA GLY A 87 7.95 -5.59 9.46
C GLY A 87 6.69 -4.76 9.72
N THR A 88 6.77 -3.70 10.53
CA THR A 88 5.69 -2.73 10.67
C THR A 88 5.59 -1.90 9.38
N LEU A 89 4.39 -1.80 8.83
CA LEU A 89 4.09 -0.92 7.70
C LEU A 89 3.58 0.42 8.24
N VAL A 90 4.17 1.53 7.78
CA VAL A 90 3.65 2.89 8.01
C VAL A 90 3.07 3.39 6.71
N LEU A 91 1.80 3.79 6.74
CA LEU A 91 1.05 4.25 5.59
C LEU A 91 0.72 5.73 5.78
N THR A 92 1.07 6.53 4.78
CA THR A 92 0.72 7.94 4.71
C THR A 92 -0.06 8.21 3.43
N GLU A 93 -1.13 9.00 3.52
CA GLU A 93 -1.85 9.46 2.34
C GLU A 93 -0.89 10.09 1.33
N ALA A 94 -1.05 9.70 0.07
CA ALA A 94 -0.34 10.28 -1.05
C ALA A 94 -1.35 10.96 -1.97
N PRO A 95 -0.98 12.06 -2.66
CA PRO A 95 -1.84 12.66 -3.66
C PRO A 95 -2.20 11.62 -4.72
N ASP A 96 -3.44 11.64 -5.17
CA ASP A 96 -3.93 10.71 -6.19
C ASP A 96 -3.02 10.77 -7.43
N TRP A 97 -2.48 9.61 -7.80
CA TRP A 97 -1.60 9.49 -8.95
C TRP A 97 -2.47 9.51 -10.22
N ASP A 98 -2.46 10.62 -10.97
CA ASP A 98 -3.20 10.79 -12.24
C ASP A 98 -2.64 9.92 -13.41
N GLY A 99 -1.93 8.83 -13.14
CA GLY A 99 -1.50 7.86 -14.16
C GLY A 99 -0.45 8.36 -15.16
N SER A 100 -0.02 9.61 -15.08
CA SER A 100 0.78 10.28 -16.11
C SER A 100 2.30 10.04 -16.02
N GLY A 101 2.79 9.31 -15.02
CA GLY A 101 4.20 8.93 -14.95
C GLY A 101 4.49 7.75 -15.86
N ASN A 102 5.06 8.00 -17.05
CA ASN A 102 5.71 6.96 -17.85
C ASN A 102 6.79 6.28 -16.98
N ILE A 103 6.49 5.11 -16.42
CA ILE A 103 7.51 4.19 -15.92
C ILE A 103 8.26 3.71 -17.17
N THR A 104 9.35 4.40 -17.50
CA THR A 104 10.27 3.97 -18.55
C THR A 104 11.06 2.81 -17.96
N PHE A 105 10.68 1.59 -18.30
CA PHE A 105 11.51 0.42 -18.03
C PHE A 105 12.78 0.55 -18.87
N ASP A 106 13.86 1.06 -18.28
CA ASP A 106 15.18 0.91 -18.90
C ASP A 106 15.63 -0.54 -18.68
N LEU A 107 15.34 -1.39 -19.66
CA LEU A 107 15.92 -2.72 -19.75
C LEU A 107 17.28 -2.57 -20.43
N THR A 108 18.34 -2.41 -19.64
CA THR A 108 19.73 -2.56 -20.14
C THR A 108 20.16 -4.02 -20.14
#